data_AF-T0Y9R8-F1
#
_entry.id   AF-T0Y9R8-F1
#
_cell.length_a   1.000
_cell.length_b   1.000
_cell.length_c   1.000
_cell.angle_alpha   90.00
_cell.angle_beta   90.00
_cell.angle_gamma   90.00
#
_symmetry.space_group_name_H-M   'P 1'
#
loop_
_entity.id
_entity.type
_entity.pdbx_description
1 polymer ?
#
loop_
_entity_poly.entity_id
_entity_poly.type
_entity_poly.pdbx_seq_one_letter_code
_entity_poly.pdbx_strand_id
1 'polypeptide(L)'
;MFIDTHCHLTYEGLEERQVNVVNRAALAGVQRMITIGTHPADHPRVLETVVAFGQVFAALGIHPHHAGEVAANFIEELQWAIRSSAKVLAVG
;
A
#
# COMPACT_ATOMS: atom_id res chain seq x y z
N MET A 1 -21.27 5.44 0.17
CA MET A 1 -19.86 5.45 -0.28
C MET A 1 -19.01 5.13 0.93
N PHE A 2 -18.18 4.09 0.84
CA PHE A 2 -17.25 3.69 1.89
C PHE A 2 -15.80 3.88 1.43
N ILE A 3 -14.92 4.03 2.41
CA ILE A 3 -13.47 4.04 2.23
C ILE A 3 -12.92 2.94 3.13
N ASP A 4 -12.19 1.99 2.54
CA ASP A 4 -11.38 1.06 3.31
C ASP A 4 -10.06 1.75 3.64
N THR A 5 -9.91 2.19 4.89
CA THR A 5 -8.76 3.00 5.30
C THR A 5 -7.51 2.16 5.57
N HIS A 6 -7.61 0.83 5.58
CA HIS A 6 -6.47 -0.05 5.89
C HIS A 6 -6.70 -1.45 5.32
N CYS A 7 -6.06 -1.75 4.20
CA CYS A 7 -6.03 -3.09 3.61
C CYS A 7 -4.62 -3.49 3.18
N HIS A 8 -4.38 -4.77 2.90
CA HIS A 8 -3.09 -5.27 2.43
C HIS A 8 -3.23 -5.95 1.07
N LEU A 9 -3.45 -5.17 0.01
CA LEU A 9 -3.71 -5.72 -1.34
C LEU A 9 -2.52 -6.50 -1.92
N THR A 10 -1.30 -6.22 -1.46
CA THR A 10 -0.04 -6.88 -1.89
C THR A 10 0.32 -8.11 -1.05
N TYR A 11 -0.55 -8.54 -0.14
CA TYR A 11 -0.31 -9.74 0.65
C TYR A 11 -0.42 -11.00 -0.21
N GLU A 12 0.39 -12.00 0.10
CA GLU A 12 0.40 -13.28 -0.62
C GLU A 12 -1.00 -13.91 -0.68
N GLY A 13 -1.39 -14.41 -1.84
CA GLY A 13 -2.72 -14.95 -2.08
C GLY A 13 -3.81 -13.89 -2.36
N LEU A 14 -3.58 -12.62 -2.03
CA LEU A 14 -4.46 -11.51 -2.40
C LEU A 14 -3.92 -10.74 -3.61
N GLU A 15 -2.60 -10.60 -3.72
CA GLU A 15 -1.90 -9.92 -4.80
C GLU A 15 -2.32 -10.43 -6.20
N GLU A 16 -2.39 -11.75 -6.35
CA GLU A 16 -2.74 -12.42 -7.61
C GLU A 16 -4.21 -12.23 -8.00
N ARG A 17 -5.03 -11.75 -7.05
CA ARG A 17 -6.48 -11.55 -7.21
C ARG A 17 -6.90 -10.09 -7.06
N GLN A 18 -5.96 -9.15 -6.98
CA GLN A 18 -6.21 -7.73 -6.72
C GLN A 18 -7.30 -7.14 -7.61
N VAL A 19 -7.26 -7.40 -8.92
CA VAL A 19 -8.26 -6.89 -9.88
C VAL A 19 -9.67 -7.32 -9.47
N ASN A 20 -9.86 -8.61 -9.14
CA ASN A 20 -11.17 -9.12 -8.74
C ASN A 20 -11.63 -8.51 -7.41
N VAL A 21 -10.72 -8.39 -6.44
CA VAL A 21 -10.98 -7.85 -5.11
C VAL A 21 -11.39 -6.38 -5.19
N VAL A 22 -10.63 -5.55 -5.91
CA VAL A 22 -10.90 -4.12 -6.08
C VAL A 22 -12.23 -3.90 -6.80
N ASN A 23 -12.54 -4.70 -7.84
CA ASN A 23 -13.82 -4.62 -8.54
C ASN A 23 -15.00 -4.99 -7.63
N ARG A 24 -14.86 -6.07 -6.84
CA ARG A 24 -15.89 -6.47 -5.87
C ARG A 24 -16.10 -5.43 -4.77
N ALA A 25 -15.01 -4.82 -4.28
CA ALA A 25 -15.07 -3.74 -3.31
C ALA A 25 -15.88 -2.54 -3.87
N ALA A 26 -15.61 -2.15 -5.12
CA ALA A 26 -16.36 -1.09 -5.80
C ALA A 26 -17.85 -1.42 -5.93
N LEU A 27 -18.20 -2.65 -6.33
CA LEU A 27 -19.60 -3.10 -6.42
C LEU A 27 -20.31 -3.11 -5.05
N ALA A 28 -19.58 -3.37 -3.96
CA ALA A 28 -20.09 -3.29 -2.60
C ALA A 28 -20.15 -1.86 -2.04
N GLY A 29 -19.75 -0.85 -2.81
CA GLY A 29 -19.78 0.56 -2.43
C GLY A 29 -18.52 1.08 -1.73
N VAL A 30 -17.45 0.28 -1.62
CA VAL A 30 -16.11 0.71 -1.19
C VAL A 30 -15.42 1.36 -2.39
N GLN A 31 -15.43 2.68 -2.45
CA GLN A 31 -14.98 3.44 -3.62
C GLN A 31 -13.55 3.94 -3.52
N ARG A 32 -12.91 3.83 -2.35
CA ARG A 32 -11.48 4.14 -2.14
C ARG A 32 -10.88 3.16 -1.14
N MET A 33 -9.61 2.86 -1.31
CA MET A 33 -8.87 1.94 -0.44
C MET A 33 -7.48 2.51 -0.15
N ILE A 34 -6.95 2.31 1.05
CA ILE A 34 -5.55 2.62 1.39
C ILE A 34 -4.85 1.29 1.67
N THR A 35 -3.95 0.88 0.75
CA THR A 35 -3.15 -0.32 0.92
C THR A 35 -1.84 -0.02 1.66
N ILE A 36 -1.44 -0.92 2.56
CA ILE A 36 -0.37 -0.66 3.52
C ILE A 36 0.86 -1.50 3.20
N GLY A 37 2.02 -0.83 3.10
CA GLY A 37 3.33 -1.48 3.01
C GLY A 37 3.94 -1.70 4.40
N THR A 38 4.12 -2.96 4.79
CA THR A 38 4.58 -3.34 6.14
C THR A 38 6.10 -3.49 6.28
N HIS A 39 6.81 -3.66 5.16
CA HIS A 39 8.26 -3.81 5.11
C HIS A 39 8.80 -3.02 3.89
N PRO A 40 10.02 -2.44 3.95
CA PRO A 40 10.61 -1.69 2.81
C PRO A 40 10.61 -2.47 1.49
N ALA A 41 10.87 -3.77 1.54
CA ALA A 41 10.85 -4.66 0.38
C ALA A 41 9.47 -4.75 -0.32
N ASP A 42 8.38 -4.39 0.37
CA ASP A 42 7.03 -4.42 -0.18
C ASP A 42 6.65 -3.09 -0.86
N HIS A 43 7.34 -2.00 -0.55
CA HIS A 43 6.99 -0.66 -1.03
C HIS A 43 6.90 -0.57 -2.57
N PRO A 44 7.80 -1.20 -3.36
CA PRO A 44 7.66 -1.21 -4.82
C PRO A 44 6.34 -1.82 -5.30
N ARG A 45 5.93 -2.96 -4.73
CA ARG A 45 4.66 -3.64 -5.08
C ARG A 45 3.45 -2.80 -4.69
N VAL A 46 3.52 -2.11 -3.54
CA VAL A 46 2.47 -1.17 -3.12
C VAL A 46 2.35 0.01 -4.09
N LEU A 47 3.49 0.56 -4.54
CA LEU A 47 3.52 1.65 -5.52
C LEU A 47 2.97 1.20 -6.88
N GLU A 48 3.30 0.00 -7.34
CA GLU A 48 2.71 -0.61 -8.55
C GLU A 48 1.18 -0.75 -8.42
N THR A 49 0.70 -1.18 -7.26
CA THR A 49 -0.74 -1.33 -6.99
C THR A 49 -1.48 0.02 -7.11
N VAL A 50 -0.95 1.10 -6.54
CA VAL A 50 -1.62 2.42 -6.65
C VAL A 50 -1.55 3.03 -8.04
N VAL A 51 -0.58 2.63 -8.88
CA VAL A 51 -0.53 2.99 -10.30
C VAL A 51 -1.59 2.20 -11.08
N ALA A 52 -1.74 0.91 -10.81
CA ALA A 52 -2.70 0.04 -11.49
C ALA A 52 -4.16 0.40 -11.21
N PHE A 53 -4.48 0.85 -9.98
CA PHE A 53 -5.85 1.13 -9.56
C PHE A 53 -6.06 2.58 -9.15
N GLY A 54 -6.80 3.35 -9.95
CA GLY A 54 -7.07 4.78 -9.72
C GLY A 54 -7.67 5.09 -8.35
N GLN A 55 -8.48 4.19 -7.79
CA GLN A 55 -9.15 4.31 -6.50
C GLN A 55 -8.34 3.83 -5.29
N VAL A 56 -7.15 3.27 -5.49
CA VAL A 56 -6.30 2.74 -4.42
C VAL A 56 -5.16 3.71 -4.12
N PHE A 57 -4.95 4.02 -2.85
CA PHE A 57 -3.90 4.88 -2.30
C PHE A 57 -3.00 4.06 -1.38
N ALA A 58 -1.89 4.65 -0.92
CA ALA A 58 -0.92 3.94 -0.09
C ALA A 58 -0.61 4.64 1.23
N ALA A 59 -0.32 3.84 2.25
CA ALA A 59 0.55 4.21 3.34
C ALA A 59 1.81 3.34 3.28
N LEU A 60 2.98 3.97 3.45
CA LEU A 60 4.26 3.29 3.44
C LEU A 60 4.96 3.51 4.78
N GLY A 61 5.60 2.46 5.28
CA GLY A 61 6.34 2.51 6.53
C GLY A 61 6.97 1.18 6.85
N ILE A 62 7.17 0.93 8.14
CA ILE A 62 7.61 -0.35 8.64
C ILE A 62 6.78 -0.76 9.86
N HIS A 63 6.24 -1.98 9.80
CA HIS A 63 5.51 -2.56 10.91
C HIS A 63 6.48 -2.86 12.07
N PRO A 64 6.12 -2.64 13.35
CA PRO A 64 7.03 -2.76 14.48
C PRO A 64 7.68 -4.15 14.63
N HIS A 65 7.03 -5.21 14.14
CA HIS A 65 7.63 -6.56 14.14
C HIS A 65 8.90 -6.67 13.28
N HIS A 66 9.05 -5.81 12.27
CA HIS A 66 10.20 -5.77 11.36
C HIS A 66 11.20 -4.66 11.72
N ALA A 67 10.98 -3.92 12.81
CA ALA A 67 11.81 -2.75 13.13
C ALA A 67 13.31 -3.06 13.30
N GLY A 68 13.68 -4.31 13.60
CA GLY A 68 15.07 -4.75 13.67
C GLY A 68 15.72 -5.13 12.33
N GLU A 69 14.96 -5.12 11.23
CA GLU A 69 15.38 -5.62 9.91
C GLU A 69 15.79 -4.50 8.95
N VAL A 70 15.57 -3.23 9.32
CA VAL A 70 15.85 -2.08 8.46
C VAL A 70 17.32 -1.70 8.41
N ALA A 71 17.76 -1.27 7.23
CA ALA A 71 19.05 -0.64 7.04
C ALA A 71 19.12 0.73 7.73
N ALA A 72 20.33 1.19 8.01
CA ALA A 72 20.57 2.47 8.68
C ALA A 72 20.01 3.68 7.89
N ASN A 73 19.89 3.55 6.56
CA ASN A 73 19.38 4.57 5.64
C ASN A 73 17.87 4.42 5.34
N PHE A 74 17.12 3.68 6.14
CA PHE A 74 15.71 3.41 5.89
C PHE A 74 14.85 4.68 5.82
N ILE A 75 15.17 5.70 6.63
CA ILE A 75 14.40 6.96 6.61
C ILE A 75 14.56 7.65 5.26
N GLU A 76 15.76 7.66 4.67
CA GLU A 76 16.01 8.20 3.33
C GLU A 76 15.27 7.39 2.25
N GLU A 77 15.29 6.06 2.33
CA GLU A 77 14.56 5.16 1.42
C GLU A 77 13.05 5.41 1.47
N LEU A 78 12.49 5.51 2.68
CA LEU A 78 11.08 5.79 2.90
C LEU A 78 10.70 7.17 2.34
N GLN A 79 11.52 8.20 2.60
CA GLN A 79 11.30 9.54 2.06
C GLN A 79 11.32 9.56 0.52
N TRP A 80 12.21 8.77 -0.11
CA TRP A 80 12.23 8.63 -1.56
C TRP A 80 10.94 7.96 -2.05
N ALA A 81 10.54 6.84 -1.44
CA ALA A 81 9.34 6.10 -1.82
C ALA A 81 8.06 6.94 -1.68
N ILE A 82 7.92 7.73 -0.60
CA ILE A 82 6.79 8.65 -0.41
C ILE A 82 6.70 9.68 -1.54
N ARG A 83 7.84 10.19 -2.01
CA ARG A 83 7.88 11.21 -3.08
C ARG A 83 7.65 10.63 -4.47
N SER A 84 7.79 9.32 -4.65
CA SER A 84 7.62 8.63 -5.93
C SER A 84 6.17 8.57 -6.43
N SER A 85 5.17 8.88 -5.58
CA SER A 85 3.78 8.95 -6.01
C SER A 85 2.95 9.88 -5.14
N ALA A 86 2.17 10.77 -5.78
CA ALA A 86 1.19 11.62 -5.10
C ALA A 86 0.04 10.83 -4.44
N LYS A 87 -0.03 9.50 -4.67
CA LYS A 87 -1.03 8.61 -4.07
C LYS A 87 -0.55 7.98 -2.76
N VAL A 88 0.68 8.26 -2.30
CA VAL A 88 1.11 7.97 -0.94
C VAL A 88 0.58 9.07 -0.03
N LEU A 89 -0.39 8.73 0.83
CA LEU A 89 -1.12 9.72 1.64
C LEU A 89 -0.75 9.70 3.12
N ALA A 90 -0.04 8.67 3.56
CA ALA A 90 0.31 8.49 4.96
C ALA A 90 1.66 7.76 5.12
N VAL A 91 2.24 7.92 6.31
CA VAL A 91 3.33 7.10 6.82
C VAL A 91 2.77 6.23 7.93
N GLY A 92 2.93 4.92 7.84
CA GLY A 92 2.32 3.97 8.76
C GLY A 92 2.71 2.53 8.50
#